data_AF-A0A6B2S8R3-F1
#
_entry.id   AF-A0A6B2S8R3-F1
#
_cell.length_a   1.000
_cell.length_b   1.000
_cell.length_c   1.000
_cell.angle_alpha   90.00
_cell.angle_beta   90.00
_cell.angle_gamma   90.00
#
_symmetry.space_group_name_H-M   'P 1'
#
loop_
_entity.id
_entity.type
_entity.pdbx_description
1 polymer ?
#
loop_
_entity_poly.entity_id
_entity_poly.type
_entity_poly.pdbx_seq_one_letter_code
_entity_poly.pdbx_strand_id
1 'polypeptide(L)'
;MMRRLGIDDLYSIALPEQPALSPDGARIAYVLRTADREHDREDRALWAVPAGGGAARRLTRGPADTAPAWSPDGRWIAFLRGGDGPS
;
A
#
# COMPACT_ATOMS: atom_id res chain seq x y z
N MET A 1 -11.61 22.90 16.04
CA MET A 1 -12.48 23.34 14.92
C MET A 1 -12.55 22.17 13.93
N MET A 2 -13.72 21.57 13.72
CA MET A 2 -13.90 20.54 12.67
C MET A 2 -14.36 21.23 11.39
N ARG A 3 -13.63 21.04 10.28
CA ARG A 3 -14.09 21.49 8.95
C ARG A 3 -14.98 20.42 8.32
N ARG A 4 -15.95 20.83 7.51
CA ARG A 4 -16.78 19.91 6.72
C ARG A 4 -15.91 19.22 5.67
N LEU A 5 -16.14 17.91 5.45
CA LEU A 5 -15.51 17.16 4.37
C LEU A 5 -15.94 17.73 3.02
N GLY A 6 -14.97 18.01 2.15
CA GLY A 6 -15.14 18.40 0.76
C GLY A 6 -14.65 17.33 -0.20
N ILE A 7 -14.85 17.52 -1.50
CA ILE A 7 -14.41 16.56 -2.52
C ILE A 7 -12.88 16.39 -2.54
N ASP A 8 -12.13 17.45 -2.23
CA ASP A 8 -10.67 17.41 -2.16
C ASP A 8 -10.16 16.48 -1.03
N ASP A 9 -10.96 16.26 0.03
CA ASP A 9 -10.58 15.35 1.11
C ASP A 9 -10.55 13.89 0.63
N LEU A 10 -11.32 13.53 -0.41
CA LEU A 10 -11.31 12.18 -0.98
C LEU A 10 -9.93 11.80 -1.53
N TYR A 11 -9.21 12.75 -2.13
CA TYR A 11 -7.88 12.52 -2.68
C TYR A 11 -6.80 12.34 -1.59
N SER A 12 -7.12 12.72 -0.35
CA SER A 12 -6.20 12.57 0.80
C SER A 12 -6.39 11.24 1.53
N ILE A 13 -7.34 10.40 1.11
CA ILE A 13 -7.59 9.11 1.72
C ILE A 13 -6.49 8.14 1.27
N ALA A 14 -5.82 7.53 2.25
CA ALA A 14 -4.89 6.44 2.04
C ALA A 14 -5.51 5.14 2.56
N LEU A 15 -5.79 4.20 1.67
CA LEU A 15 -6.50 2.97 1.98
C LEU A 15 -5.53 1.79 2.02
N PRO A 16 -5.26 1.20 3.20
CA PRO A 16 -4.48 -0.03 3.30
C PRO A 16 -5.32 -1.24 2.88
N GLU A 17 -4.73 -2.12 2.09
CA GLU A 17 -5.39 -3.29 1.49
C GLU A 17 -4.44 -4.49 1.48
N GLN A 18 -5.01 -5.69 1.28
CA GLN A 18 -4.25 -6.94 1.07
C GLN A 18 -3.11 -7.17 2.08
N PRO A 19 -3.38 -7.16 3.39
CA PRO A 19 -2.34 -7.36 4.39
C PRO A 19 -1.78 -8.79 4.33
N ALA A 20 -0.47 -8.91 4.48
CA ALA A 20 0.27 -10.16 4.58
C ALA A 20 1.25 -10.10 5.77
N LEU A 21 1.02 -10.95 6.77
CA LEU A 21 1.90 -11.09 7.95
C LEU A 21 3.16 -11.88 7.57
N SER A 22 4.33 -11.45 8.03
CA SER A 22 5.58 -12.19 7.87
C SER A 22 5.55 -13.51 8.66
N PRO A 23 6.30 -14.55 8.25
CA PRO A 23 6.27 -15.85 8.93
C PRO A 23 6.65 -15.80 10.41
N ASP A 24 7.54 -14.88 10.80
CA ASP A 24 7.94 -14.63 12.19
C ASP A 24 6.95 -13.77 12.98
N GLY A 25 5.87 -13.29 12.34
CA GLY A 25 4.87 -12.42 12.92
C GLY A 25 5.32 -10.99 13.19
N ALA A 26 6.55 -10.61 12.83
CA ALA A 26 7.13 -9.33 13.22
C ALA A 26 6.68 -8.14 12.34
N ARG A 27 6.25 -8.40 11.10
CA ARG A 27 5.97 -7.36 10.09
C ARG A 27 4.71 -7.66 9.30
N ILE A 28 3.97 -6.62 8.95
CA ILE A 28 2.83 -6.70 8.03
C ILE A 28 3.24 -5.95 6.77
N ALA A 29 3.28 -6.65 5.64
CA ALA A 29 3.32 -6.04 4.31
C ALA A 29 1.87 -5.77 3.86
N TYR A 30 1.61 -4.67 3.18
CA TYR A 30 0.28 -4.32 2.70
C TYR A 30 0.38 -3.42 1.47
N VAL A 31 -0.70 -3.34 0.70
CA VAL A 31 -0.84 -2.37 -0.39
C VAL A 31 -1.42 -1.09 0.19
N LEU A 32 -0.79 0.05 -0.07
CA LEU A 32 -1.39 1.35 0.19
C LEU A 32 -1.90 1.92 -1.13
N ARG A 33 -3.21 2.12 -1.20
CA ARG A 33 -3.89 2.76 -2.31
C ARG A 33 -4.11 4.23 -2.02
N THR A 34 -3.68 5.09 -2.94
CA THR A 34 -3.80 6.55 -2.86
C THR A 34 -4.30 7.10 -4.18
N ALA A 35 -5.00 8.22 -4.17
CA ALA A 35 -5.39 8.90 -5.38
C ALA A 35 -4.23 9.77 -5.91
N ASP A 36 -3.91 9.63 -7.20
CA ASP A 36 -3.03 10.53 -7.94
C ASP A 36 -3.89 11.48 -8.76
N ARG A 37 -4.11 12.69 -8.22
CA ARG A 37 -4.95 13.71 -8.84
C ARG A 37 -4.35 14.26 -10.14
N GLU A 38 -3.02 14.30 -10.23
CA GLU A 38 -2.34 14.91 -11.39
C GLU A 38 -2.53 14.06 -12.64
N HIS A 39 -2.51 12.74 -12.48
CA HIS A 39 -2.63 11.78 -13.57
C HIS A 39 -4.01 11.08 -13.64
N ASP A 40 -4.98 11.53 -12.85
CA ASP A 40 -6.36 10.99 -12.76
C ASP A 40 -6.39 9.46 -12.61
N ARG A 41 -5.60 8.93 -11.67
CA ARG A 41 -5.47 7.48 -11.44
C ARG A 41 -5.35 7.12 -9.97
N GLU A 42 -5.47 5.83 -9.69
CA GLU A 42 -5.09 5.28 -8.39
C GLU A 42 -3.65 4.77 -8.43
N ASP A 43 -2.86 5.13 -7.43
CA ASP A 43 -1.55 4.54 -7.17
C ASP A 43 -1.69 3.41 -6.15
N ARG A 44 -1.05 2.26 -6.44
CA ARG A 44 -0.90 1.15 -5.49
C ARG A 44 0.57 0.83 -5.29
N ALA A 45 1.04 0.95 -4.06
CA ALA A 45 2.40 0.62 -3.69
C ALA A 45 2.44 -0.30 -2.47
N LEU A 46 3.45 -1.16 -2.39
CA LEU A 46 3.66 -1.97 -1.20
C LEU A 46 4.32 -1.13 -0.10
N TRP A 47 3.83 -1.33 1.11
CA TRP A 47 4.39 -0.80 2.35
C TRP A 47 4.57 -1.94 3.34
N ALA A 48 5.41 -1.72 4.35
CA ALA A 48 5.51 -2.61 5.50
C ALA A 48 5.54 -1.83 6.80
N VAL A 49 4.92 -2.39 7.84
CA VAL A 49 4.87 -1.84 9.19
C VAL A 49 5.20 -2.94 10.21
N PRO A 50 5.84 -2.63 11.36
CA PRO A 50 5.98 -3.60 12.44
C PRO A 50 4.60 -4.03 12.95
N ALA A 51 4.42 -5.33 13.26
CA ALA A 51 3.14 -5.85 13.73
C ALA A 51 2.74 -5.29 15.11
N GLY A 52 3.71 -4.92 15.94
CA GLY A 52 3.49 -4.21 17.22
C GLY A 52 3.15 -2.71 17.06
N GLY A 53 3.02 -2.22 15.82
CA GLY A 53 2.84 -0.81 15.52
C GLY A 53 4.18 -0.05 15.38
N GLY A 54 4.09 1.17 14.87
CA GLY A 54 5.24 2.02 14.58
C GLY A 54 5.19 2.61 13.17
N ALA A 55 6.33 3.09 12.69
CA ALA A 55 6.43 3.73 11.39
C ALA A 55 6.35 2.71 10.24
N ALA A 56 5.46 2.99 9.28
CA ALA A 56 5.42 2.25 8.03
C ALA A 56 6.52 2.72 7.07
N ARG A 57 7.01 1.81 6.22
CA ARG A 57 8.02 2.09 5.19
C ARG A 57 7.51 1.65 3.82
N ARG A 58 7.62 2.54 2.83
CA ARG A 58 7.35 2.23 1.42
C ARG A 58 8.40 1.24 0.89
N LEU A 59 7.95 0.19 0.22
CA LEU A 59 8.79 -0.85 -0.37
C LEU A 59 8.95 -0.67 -1.87
N THR A 60 7.90 -0.25 -2.55
CA THR A 60 7.89 -0.13 -4.01
C THR A 60 7.38 1.24 -4.48
N ARG A 61 7.74 1.61 -5.71
CA ARG A 61 7.34 2.87 -6.36
C ARG A 61 6.64 2.62 -7.71
N GLY A 62 6.17 1.39 -7.95
CA GLY A 62 5.39 1.08 -9.14
C GLY A 62 3.99 1.69 -9.07
N PRO A 63 3.30 1.77 -10.22
CA PRO A 63 1.98 2.40 -10.31
C PRO A 63 0.84 1.50 -9.81
N ALA A 64 0.98 0.18 -9.96
CA ALA A 64 -0.08 -0.78 -9.67
C ALA A 64 0.46 -2.07 -9.01
N ASP A 65 1.22 -1.92 -7.91
CA ASP A 65 1.81 -3.06 -7.21
C ASP A 65 0.81 -3.68 -6.20
N THR A 66 0.62 -5.00 -6.27
CA THR A 66 -0.41 -5.74 -5.52
C THR A 66 0.04 -7.14 -5.08
N ALA A 67 -0.82 -7.84 -4.32
CA ALA A 67 -0.68 -9.23 -3.91
C ALA A 67 0.68 -9.55 -3.23
N PRO A 68 1.04 -8.85 -2.14
CA PRO A 68 2.26 -9.13 -1.41
C PRO A 68 2.23 -10.54 -0.81
N ALA A 69 3.31 -11.30 -0.99
CA ALA A 69 3.52 -12.60 -0.36
C ALA A 69 4.95 -12.71 0.18
N TRP A 70 5.09 -12.98 1.47
CA TRP A 70 6.40 -13.20 2.09
C TRP A 70 6.97 -14.55 1.66
N SER A 71 8.29 -14.59 1.46
CA SER A 71 9.02 -15.86 1.38
C SER A 71 8.95 -16.60 2.73
N PRO A 72 9.06 -17.95 2.75
CA PRO A 72 9.00 -18.72 4.00
C PRO A 72 10.06 -18.32 5.05
N ASP A 73 11.22 -17.82 4.59
CA ASP A 73 12.29 -17.31 5.45
C ASP A 73 12.13 -15.84 5.87
N GLY A 74 11.06 -15.17 5.41
CA GLY A 74 10.75 -13.78 5.72
C GLY A 74 11.72 -12.75 5.13
N ARG A 75 12.65 -13.16 4.26
CA ARG A 75 13.67 -12.26 3.68
C ARG A 75 13.19 -11.50 2.45
N TRP A 76 12.21 -12.02 1.75
CA TRP A 76 11.73 -11.49 0.47
C TRP A 76 10.22 -11.33 0.48
N ILE A 77 9.74 -10.46 -0.41
CA ILE A 77 8.32 -10.31 -0.72
C ILE A 77 8.18 -10.42 -2.24
N ALA A 78 7.41 -11.40 -2.70
CA ALA A 78 6.91 -11.45 -4.06
C ALA A 78 5.67 -10.57 -4.18
N PHE A 79 5.45 -9.98 -5.35
CA PHE A 79 4.31 -9.12 -5.64
C PHE A 79 4.01 -9.10 -7.14
N LEU A 80 2.80 -8.69 -7.50
CA LEU A 80 2.39 -8.46 -8.87
C LEU A 80 2.47 -6.98 -9.21
N ARG A 81 2.94 -6.65 -10.42
CA ARG A 81 2.87 -5.30 -10.97
C ARG A 81 1.92 -5.29 -12.16
N GLY A 82 0.85 -4.52 -12.05
CA GLY A 82 0.03 -4.16 -13.20
C GLY A 82 0.77 -3.17 -14.12
N GLY A 83 0.41 -3.16 -15.39
CA GLY A 83 0.81 -2.08 -16.30
C GLY A 83 -0.09 -0.86 -16.14
N ASP A 84 0.36 0.28 -16.67
CA ASP A 84 -0.27 1.60 -16.55
C ASP A 84 -1.58 1.75 -17.36
N GLY A 85 -2.18 0.64 -17.81
CA GLY A 85 -3.33 0.61 -18.71
C GLY A 85 -4.67 0.65 -17.97
N PRO A 86 -5.74 1.15 -18.60
CA PRO A 86 -7.06 1.17 -18.00
C PRO A 86 -7.53 -0.27 -17.74
N SER A 87 -7.98 -0.55 -16.52
CA SER A 87 -8.75 -1.75 -16.19
C SER A 87 -10.14 -1.69 -16.81
#